data_AF-M1IUA9-F1
#
_entry.id   AF-M1IUA9-F1
#
_cell.length_a   1.000
_cell.length_b   1.000
_cell.length_c   1.000
_cell.angle_alpha   90.00
_cell.angle_beta   90.00
_cell.angle_gamma   90.00
#
_symmetry.space_group_name_H-M   'P 1'
#
loop_
_entity.id
_entity.type
_entity.pdbx_description
1 polymer ?
#
loop_
_entity_poly.entity_id
_entity_poly.type
_entity_poly.pdbx_seq_one_letter_code
_entity_poly.pdbx_strand_id
1 'polypeptide(L)'
;MSQSDIEVGRVLLYFERVIEEHNNTLDKLENYAQIPELDTEKIDVLIRRLRRTRKEILQGIETISNYVENVKDTKLKEEALGLINYFYVVGLEDEENVLRTLKERSASTDQNIDKDIETISKIRGLILKFIY
;
A
#
# COMPACT_ATOMS: atom_id res chain seq x y z
N MET A 1 -15.08 -15.04 19.69
CA MET A 1 -13.99 -14.17 19.19
C MET A 1 -13.85 -12.98 20.10
N SER A 2 -12.62 -12.56 20.40
CA SER A 2 -12.33 -11.29 21.05
C SER A 2 -12.56 -10.12 20.08
N GLN A 3 -12.69 -8.90 20.61
CA GLN A 3 -12.79 -7.69 19.77
C GLN A 3 -11.60 -7.56 18.81
N SER A 4 -10.39 -7.86 19.28
CA SER A 4 -9.17 -7.84 18.46
C SER A 4 -9.24 -8.84 17.31
N ASP A 5 -9.76 -10.06 17.54
CA ASP A 5 -9.93 -11.06 16.48
C ASP A 5 -10.92 -10.56 15.41
N ILE A 6 -11.99 -9.86 15.84
CA ILE A 6 -13.01 -9.31 14.92
C ILE A 6 -12.42 -8.19 14.05
N GLU A 7 -11.70 -7.24 14.66
CA GLU A 7 -11.14 -6.10 13.93
C GLU A 7 -10.06 -6.54 12.94
N VAL A 8 -9.12 -7.38 13.36
CA VAL A 8 -8.07 -7.89 12.45
C VAL A 8 -8.67 -8.79 11.38
N GLY A 9 -9.64 -9.66 11.72
CA GLY A 9 -10.33 -10.51 10.75
C GLY A 9 -11.07 -9.73 9.66
N ARG A 10 -11.71 -8.61 10.01
CA ARG A 10 -12.36 -7.73 9.03
C ARG A 10 -11.35 -7.11 8.06
N VAL A 11 -10.19 -6.68 8.58
CA VAL A 11 -9.14 -6.11 7.73
C VAL A 11 -8.63 -7.15 6.74
N LEU A 12 -8.33 -8.37 7.21
CA LEU A 12 -7.85 -9.47 6.35
C LEU A 12 -8.83 -9.78 5.21
N LEU A 13 -10.12 -9.92 5.53
CA LEU A 13 -11.19 -10.15 4.56
C LEU A 13 -11.29 -9.02 3.51
N TYR A 14 -11.07 -7.78 3.93
CA TYR A 14 -11.12 -6.63 3.04
C TYR A 14 -9.87 -6.52 2.17
N PHE A 15 -8.71 -6.88 2.72
CA PHE A 15 -7.41 -6.62 2.12
C PHE A 15 -7.13 -7.43 0.87
N GLU A 16 -7.72 -8.61 0.70
CA GLU A 16 -7.58 -9.38 -0.55
C GLU A 16 -7.96 -8.51 -1.77
N ARG A 17 -9.10 -7.82 -1.69
CA ARG A 17 -9.57 -6.92 -2.74
C ARG A 17 -8.67 -5.69 -2.90
N VAL A 18 -8.20 -5.12 -1.79
CA VAL A 18 -7.35 -3.91 -1.81
C VAL A 18 -6.00 -4.20 -2.46
N ILE A 19 -5.40 -5.35 -2.13
CA ILE A 19 -4.14 -5.81 -2.72
C ILE A 19 -4.31 -6.03 -4.22
N GLU A 20 -5.39 -6.70 -4.63
CA GLU A 20 -5.68 -6.92 -6.04
C GLU A 20 -5.85 -5.59 -6.80
N GLU A 21 -6.59 -4.63 -6.26
CA GLU A 21 -6.79 -3.33 -6.90
C GLU A 21 -5.50 -2.51 -6.94
N HIS A 22 -4.69 -2.56 -5.88
CA HIS A 22 -3.38 -1.92 -5.80
C HIS A 22 -2.43 -2.46 -6.88
N ASN A 23 -2.21 -3.78 -6.92
CA ASN A 23 -1.32 -4.43 -7.89
C ASN A 23 -1.76 -4.16 -9.33
N ASN A 24 -3.06 -4.35 -9.64
CA ASN A 24 -3.59 -4.07 -10.97
C ASN A 24 -3.42 -2.61 -11.42
N THR A 25 -3.43 -1.67 -10.47
CA THR A 25 -3.23 -0.25 -10.78
C THR A 25 -1.75 0.05 -10.94
N LEU A 26 -0.90 -0.54 -10.11
CA LEU A 26 0.55 -0.41 -10.17
C LEU A 26 1.11 -0.95 -11.48
N ASP A 27 0.74 -2.16 -11.88
CA ASP A 27 1.14 -2.77 -13.15
C ASP A 27 0.81 -1.87 -14.34
N LYS A 28 -0.39 -1.26 -14.35
CA LYS A 28 -0.78 -0.34 -15.40
C LYS A 28 0.10 0.91 -15.40
N LEU A 29 0.37 1.45 -14.21
CA LEU A 29 1.18 2.64 -14.06
C LEU A 29 2.63 2.39 -14.49
N GLU A 30 3.20 1.24 -14.16
CA GLU A 30 4.51 0.76 -14.63
C GLU A 30 4.59 0.73 -16.14
N ASN A 31 3.60 0.13 -16.78
CA ASN A 31 3.54 0.06 -18.23
C ASN A 31 3.53 1.46 -18.86
N TYR A 32 2.74 2.41 -18.33
CA TYR A 32 2.78 3.80 -18.79
C TYR A 32 4.12 4.49 -18.51
N ALA A 33 4.75 4.18 -17.37
CA ALA A 33 6.06 4.72 -17.00
C ALA A 33 7.22 4.21 -17.88
N GLN A 34 7.00 3.21 -18.75
CA GLN A 34 7.98 2.74 -19.72
C GLN A 34 7.79 3.33 -21.13
N ILE A 35 6.65 3.94 -21.44
CA ILE A 35 6.36 4.51 -22.75
C ILE A 35 7.16 5.82 -22.94
N PRO A 36 7.82 6.07 -24.09
CA PRO A 36 8.63 7.28 -24.31
C PRO A 36 7.84 8.59 -24.17
N GLU A 37 6.62 8.62 -24.69
CA GLU A 37 5.70 9.76 -24.59
C GLU A 37 4.64 9.48 -23.53
N LEU A 38 4.67 10.26 -22.44
CA LEU A 38 3.79 10.04 -21.29
C LEU A 38 2.39 10.57 -21.56
N ASP A 39 1.41 9.67 -21.45
CA ASP A 39 -0.01 10.05 -21.40
C ASP A 39 -0.34 10.53 -19.98
N THR A 40 -0.09 11.82 -19.74
CA THR A 40 -0.20 12.44 -18.41
C THR A 40 -1.60 12.34 -17.82
N GLU A 41 -2.65 12.41 -18.64
CA GLU A 41 -4.04 12.28 -18.16
C GLU A 41 -4.32 10.89 -17.60
N LYS A 42 -3.88 9.84 -18.30
CA LYS A 42 -4.05 8.46 -17.82
C LYS A 42 -3.22 8.19 -16.58
N ILE A 43 -1.99 8.69 -16.55
CA ILE A 43 -1.10 8.59 -15.38
C ILE A 43 -1.76 9.26 -14.17
N ASP A 44 -2.30 10.47 -14.30
CA ASP A 44 -2.99 11.17 -13.22
C ASP A 44 -4.23 10.43 -12.70
N VAL A 45 -4.97 9.74 -13.58
CA VAL A 45 -6.09 8.88 -13.17
C VAL A 45 -5.59 7.70 -12.35
N LEU A 46 -4.52 7.03 -12.79
CA LEU A 46 -3.95 5.86 -12.11
C LEU A 46 -3.33 6.24 -10.75
N ILE A 47 -2.58 7.34 -10.69
CA ILE A 47 -2.02 7.86 -9.42
C ILE A 47 -3.15 8.18 -8.43
N ARG A 48 -4.25 8.80 -8.88
CA ARG A 48 -5.41 9.06 -8.02
C ARG A 48 -6.07 7.78 -7.48
N ARG A 49 -6.04 6.68 -8.25
CA ARG A 49 -6.52 5.38 -7.79
C ARG A 49 -5.57 4.76 -6.77
N LEU A 50 -4.26 4.77 -7.04
CA LEU A 50 -3.24 4.32 -6.07
C LEU A 50 -3.34 5.10 -4.75
N ARG A 51 -3.58 6.42 -4.79
CA ARG A 51 -3.80 7.20 -3.57
C ARG A 51 -4.98 6.71 -2.73
N ARG A 52 -6.03 6.19 -3.36
CA ARG A 52 -7.21 5.66 -2.65
C ARG A 52 -6.86 4.33 -2.02
N THR A 53 -6.31 3.39 -2.79
CA THR A 53 -5.91 2.08 -2.28
C THR A 53 -4.84 2.21 -1.20
N ARG A 54 -3.85 3.10 -1.35
CA ARG A 54 -2.85 3.40 -0.33
C ARG A 54 -3.43 3.90 1.00
N LYS A 55 -4.49 4.71 0.96
CA LYS A 55 -5.19 5.15 2.18
C LYS A 55 -5.88 3.98 2.87
N GLU A 56 -6.48 3.07 2.11
CA GLU A 56 -7.11 1.86 2.63
C GLU A 56 -6.07 0.90 3.24
N ILE A 57 -4.92 0.74 2.58
CA ILE A 57 -3.76 0.00 3.08
C ILE A 57 -3.28 0.60 4.40
N LEU A 58 -3.10 1.93 4.46
CA LEU A 58 -2.69 2.61 5.69
C LEU A 58 -3.68 2.35 6.84
N GLN A 59 -4.99 2.50 6.60
CA GLN A 59 -6.02 2.30 7.63
C GLN A 59 -6.05 0.86 8.14
N GLY A 60 -5.92 -0.13 7.25
CA GLY A 60 -5.89 -1.52 7.68
C GLY A 60 -4.60 -1.87 8.42
N ILE A 61 -3.44 -1.35 8.00
CA ILE A 61 -2.17 -1.55 8.73
C ILE A 61 -2.22 -0.87 10.11
N GLU A 62 -2.78 0.34 10.22
CA GLU A 62 -3.00 0.99 11.51
C GLU A 62 -3.90 0.13 12.41
N THR A 63 -4.96 -0.47 11.85
CA THR A 63 -5.85 -1.38 12.59
C THR A 63 -5.11 -2.64 13.04
N ILE A 64 -4.41 -3.35 12.15
CA ILE A 64 -3.62 -4.53 12.52
C ILE A 64 -2.61 -4.15 13.59
N SER A 65 -1.89 -3.03 13.41
CA SER A 65 -0.88 -2.57 14.36
C SER A 65 -1.43 -2.32 15.77
N ASN A 66 -2.68 -1.89 15.90
CA ASN A 66 -3.29 -1.59 17.20
C ASN A 66 -3.85 -2.84 17.91
N TYR A 67 -4.19 -3.89 17.17
CA TYR A 67 -4.94 -5.03 17.70
C TYR A 67 -4.19 -6.37 17.67
N VAL A 68 -3.19 -6.55 16.79
CA VAL A 68 -2.54 -7.85 16.50
C VAL A 68 -1.87 -8.49 17.72
N GLU A 69 -1.34 -7.71 18.66
CA GLU A 69 -0.74 -8.25 19.89
C GLU A 69 -1.77 -8.97 20.77
N ASN A 70 -3.01 -8.50 20.75
CA ASN A 70 -4.12 -8.98 21.57
C ASN A 70 -5.01 -10.03 20.86
N VAL A 71 -4.68 -10.38 19.61
CA VAL A 71 -5.36 -11.46 18.87
C VAL A 71 -5.06 -12.80 19.53
N LYS A 72 -6.10 -13.59 19.79
CA LYS A 72 -5.98 -14.92 20.43
C LYS A 72 -5.90 -16.04 19.41
N ASP A 73 -6.52 -15.84 18.24
CA ASP A 73 -6.44 -16.79 17.14
C ASP A 73 -5.05 -16.71 16.48
N THR A 74 -4.23 -17.74 16.69
CA THR A 74 -2.85 -17.77 16.19
C THR A 74 -2.79 -17.75 14.67
N LYS A 75 -3.75 -18.38 13.98
CA LYS A 75 -3.79 -18.40 12.51
C LYS A 75 -4.08 -17.01 11.97
N LEU A 76 -5.08 -16.33 12.55
CA LEU A 76 -5.44 -14.97 12.18
C LEU A 76 -4.29 -13.98 12.45
N LYS A 77 -3.54 -14.19 13.54
CA LYS A 77 -2.34 -13.42 13.86
C LYS A 77 -1.22 -13.63 12.84
N GLU A 78 -0.94 -14.88 12.46
CA GLU A 78 0.07 -15.22 11.44
C GLU A 78 -0.28 -14.63 10.07
N GLU A 79 -1.55 -14.74 9.65
CA GLU A 79 -2.02 -14.16 8.39
C GLU A 79 -1.84 -12.63 8.37
N ALA A 80 -2.20 -11.94 9.46
CA ALA A 80 -2.02 -10.50 9.58
C ALA A 80 -0.55 -10.06 9.53
N LEU A 81 0.35 -10.80 10.19
CA LEU A 81 1.78 -10.53 10.14
C LEU A 81 2.39 -10.84 8.77
N GLY A 82 1.97 -11.92 8.11
CA GLY A 82 2.39 -12.25 6.75
C GLY A 82 2.00 -11.18 5.75
N LEU A 83 0.79 -10.65 5.88
CA LEU A 83 0.28 -9.56 5.06
C LEU A 83 1.06 -8.25 5.28
N ILE A 84 1.37 -7.92 6.53
CA ILE A 84 2.22 -6.78 6.88
C ILE A 84 3.60 -6.93 6.22
N ASN A 85 4.19 -8.12 6.27
CA ASN A 85 5.49 -8.39 5.67
C ASN A 85 5.46 -8.26 4.14
N TYR A 86 4.40 -8.74 3.47
CA TYR A 86 4.22 -8.56 2.03
C TYR A 86 4.26 -7.07 1.62
N PHE A 87 3.51 -6.21 2.33
CA PHE A 87 3.51 -4.78 2.02
C PHE A 87 4.86 -4.11 2.28
N TYR A 88 5.63 -4.58 3.26
CA TYR A 88 6.95 -4.04 3.55
C TYR A 88 8.00 -4.40 2.49
N VAL A 89 7.99 -5.66 2.03
CA VAL A 89 9.02 -6.21 1.14
C VAL A 89 8.73 -5.91 -0.32
N VAL A 90 7.46 -5.91 -0.74
CA VAL A 90 7.09 -5.88 -2.16
C VAL A 90 6.19 -4.69 -2.45
N GLY A 91 4.94 -4.73 -1.98
CA GLY A 91 3.88 -3.85 -2.52
C GLY A 91 4.19 -2.35 -2.43
N LEU A 92 4.78 -1.88 -1.33
CA LEU A 92 5.09 -0.46 -1.16
C LEU A 92 6.42 -0.03 -1.79
N GLU A 93 7.36 -0.96 -1.95
CA GLU A 93 8.65 -0.68 -2.57
C GLU A 93 8.51 -0.50 -4.08
N ASP A 94 7.75 -1.37 -4.72
CA ASP A 94 7.45 -1.27 -6.15
C ASP A 94 6.70 0.04 -6.45
N GLU A 95 5.70 0.39 -5.64
CA GLU A 95 4.97 1.66 -5.78
C GLU A 95 5.89 2.88 -5.66
N GLU A 96 6.79 2.89 -4.68
CA GLU A 96 7.75 3.98 -4.49
C GLU A 96 8.67 4.14 -5.71
N ASN A 97 9.18 3.04 -6.25
CA ASN A 97 10.06 3.04 -7.41
C ASN A 97 9.38 3.61 -8.67
N VAL A 98 8.12 3.24 -8.91
CA VAL A 98 7.33 3.73 -10.05
C VAL A 98 7.03 5.21 -9.92
N LEU A 99 6.65 5.66 -8.73
CA LEU A 99 6.40 7.07 -8.45
C LEU A 99 7.67 7.91 -8.66
N ARG A 100 8.84 7.43 -8.20
CA ARG A 100 10.13 8.10 -8.44
C ARG A 100 10.46 8.18 -9.93
N THR A 101 10.25 7.10 -10.67
CA THR A 101 10.44 7.09 -12.14
C THR A 101 9.56 8.13 -12.83
N LEU A 102 8.28 8.24 -12.46
CA LEU A 102 7.36 9.23 -13.02
C LEU A 102 7.72 10.66 -12.64
N LYS A 103 8.24 10.87 -11.43
CA LYS A 103 8.76 12.16 -10.96
C LYS A 103 9.89 12.67 -11.85
N GLU A 104 10.88 11.80 -12.12
CA GLU A 104 12.03 12.13 -12.97
C GLU A 104 11.63 12.45 -14.41
N ARG A 105 10.56 11.80 -14.90
CA ARG A 105 10.10 11.96 -16.28
C ARG A 105 9.07 13.07 -16.49
N SER A 106 8.45 13.60 -15.44
CA SER A 106 7.41 14.64 -15.56
C SER A 106 7.49 15.72 -14.47
N ALA A 107 8.02 16.89 -14.83
CA ALA A 107 8.12 18.04 -13.92
C ALA A 107 6.74 18.62 -13.48
N SER A 108 5.66 18.31 -14.20
CA SER A 108 4.31 18.79 -13.90
C SER A 108 3.62 18.01 -12.76
N THR A 109 4.10 16.82 -12.43
CA THR A 109 3.45 15.90 -11.47
C THR A 109 4.09 15.95 -10.07
N ASP A 110 5.13 16.77 -9.94
CA ASP A 110 6.17 16.72 -8.91
C ASP A 110 5.63 16.93 -7.47
N GLN A 111 4.78 17.95 -7.26
CA GLN A 111 4.34 18.33 -5.90
C GLN A 111 3.40 17.33 -5.22
N ASN A 112 2.71 16.47 -5.99
CA ASN A 112 1.80 15.49 -5.40
C ASN A 112 2.48 14.13 -5.18
N ILE A 113 3.53 13.82 -5.94
CA ILE A 113 4.27 12.56 -5.79
C ILE A 113 5.09 12.54 -4.48
N ASP A 114 5.67 13.66 -4.06
CA ASP A 114 6.41 13.70 -2.79
C ASP A 114 5.54 13.34 -1.58
N LYS A 115 4.32 13.86 -1.54
CA LYS A 115 3.34 13.48 -0.50
C LYS A 115 2.93 12.01 -0.58
N ASP A 116 2.93 11.44 -1.78
CA ASP A 116 2.66 10.03 -1.98
C ASP A 116 3.78 9.16 -1.38
N ILE A 117 5.03 9.52 -1.66
CA ILE A 117 6.23 8.87 -1.11
C ILE A 117 6.32 9.03 0.41
N GLU A 118 5.97 10.19 0.96
CA GLU A 118 5.87 10.41 2.41
C GLU A 118 4.82 9.47 3.05
N THR A 119 3.68 9.28 2.38
CA THR A 119 2.64 8.37 2.87
C THR A 119 3.13 6.92 2.86
N ILE A 120 3.82 6.50 1.79
CA ILE A 120 4.46 5.17 1.72
C ILE A 120 5.45 4.99 2.88
N SER A 121 6.31 5.98 3.11
CA SER A 121 7.29 5.97 4.21
C SER A 121 6.62 5.84 5.58
N LYS A 122 5.49 6.55 5.80
CA LYS A 122 4.69 6.42 7.02
C LYS A 122 4.19 4.98 7.21
N ILE A 123 3.67 4.35 6.15
CA ILE A 123 3.18 2.97 6.21
C ILE A 123 4.34 2.01 6.55
N ARG A 124 5.48 2.11 5.86
CA ARG A 124 6.67 1.29 6.15
C ARG A 124 7.14 1.47 7.60
N GLY A 125 7.10 2.69 8.13
CA GLY A 125 7.42 2.99 9.52
C GLY A 125 6.50 2.30 10.54
N LEU A 126 5.20 2.15 10.22
CA LEU A 126 4.28 1.38 11.07
C LEU A 126 4.59 -0.11 11.04
N ILE A 127 4.92 -0.65 9.87
CA ILE A 127 5.23 -2.06 9.67
C ILE A 127 6.53 -2.46 10.41
N LEU A 128 7.55 -1.60 10.43
CA LEU A 128 8.84 -1.87 11.07
C LEU A 128 8.72 -2.35 12.53
N LYS A 129 7.64 -1.98 13.22
CA LYS A 129 7.35 -2.44 14.60
C LYS A 129 7.17 -3.95 14.72
N PHE A 130 6.91 -4.66 13.62
CA PHE A 130 6.57 -6.08 13.59
C PHE A 130 7.69 -6.97 13.00
N ILE A 131 8.77 -6.36 12.49
CA ILE A 131 9.85 -7.06 11.76
C ILE A 131 11.10 -7.29 12.64
N TYR A 132 11.11 -6.74 13.86
CA TYR A 132 12.18 -6.92 14.86
C TYR A 132 11.73 -7.76 16.06
#